data_AF-A0A6P1W6G3-F1
#
_entry.id   AF-A0A6P1W6G3-F1
#
_cell.length_a   1.000
_cell.length_b   1.000
_cell.length_c   1.000
_cell.angle_alpha   90.00
_cell.angle_beta   90.00
_cell.angle_gamma   90.00
#
_symmetry.space_group_name_H-M   'P 1'
#
loop_
_entity.id
_entity.type
_entity.pdbx_description
1 polymer ?
#
loop_
_entity_poly.entity_id
_entity_poly.type
_entity_poly.pdbx_seq_one_letter_code
_entity_poly.pdbx_strand_id
1 'polypeptide(L)'
;MDLISRYAWVLLIGVTVVNYVIIKARVQEHIDINPDLKAGYDQILKALLIYGTIPGLIMAMGSLTGRTTSVYDYFHPGTLTLNPFVLLLHLYIIVIWILAVRWIYFKQGAEILVRHPGVFTYRGLGNSVTPTSTIIKIVFALALLGGIVGMTRMWIADFPAFLENLFS
;
A
#
# COMPACT_ATOMS: atom_id res chain seq x y z
N MET A 1 2.88 -26.41 -2.69
CA MET A 1 2.50 -24.98 -2.77
C MET A 1 1.40 -24.83 -3.81
N ASP A 2 0.35 -24.10 -3.48
CA ASP A 2 -0.79 -23.89 -4.38
C ASP A 2 -0.45 -22.85 -5.47
N LEU A 3 -1.18 -22.90 -6.58
CA LEU A 3 -0.98 -21.97 -7.69
C LEU A 3 -1.27 -20.52 -7.27
N ILE A 4 -2.22 -20.31 -6.36
CA ILE A 4 -2.71 -18.99 -5.97
C ILE A 4 -1.62 -18.21 -5.20
N SER A 5 -0.97 -18.82 -4.22
CA SER A 5 0.07 -18.15 -3.43
C SER A 5 1.33 -17.84 -4.26
N ARG A 6 1.63 -18.65 -5.30
CA ARG A 6 2.73 -18.40 -6.23
C ARG A 6 2.50 -17.19 -7.16
N TYR A 7 1.25 -16.96 -7.55
CA TYR A 7 0.84 -15.89 -8.47
C TYR A 7 0.08 -14.75 -7.79
N ALA A 8 0.12 -14.65 -6.46
CA ALA A 8 -0.54 -13.57 -5.70
C ALA A 8 -0.13 -12.16 -6.15
N TRP A 9 1.07 -12.00 -6.72
CA TRP A 9 1.53 -10.75 -7.31
C TRP A 9 0.65 -10.27 -8.48
N VAL A 10 0.04 -11.18 -9.24
CA VAL A 10 -0.91 -10.85 -10.33
C VAL A 10 -2.14 -10.18 -9.73
N LEU A 11 -2.69 -10.75 -8.64
CA LEU A 11 -3.83 -10.19 -7.94
C LEU A 11 -3.49 -8.82 -7.36
N LEU A 12 -2.31 -8.66 -6.77
CA LEU A 12 -1.89 -7.37 -6.20
C LEU A 12 -1.80 -6.27 -7.27
N ILE A 13 -1.19 -6.55 -8.42
CA ILE A 13 -1.13 -5.61 -9.55
C ILE A 13 -2.54 -5.34 -10.08
N GLY A 14 -3.35 -6.38 -10.28
CA GLY A 14 -4.72 -6.27 -10.79
C GLY A 14 -5.58 -5.38 -9.91
N VAL A 15 -5.57 -5.60 -8.59
CA VAL A 15 -6.29 -4.78 -7.61
C VAL A 15 -5.81 -3.33 -7.64
N THR A 16 -4.50 -3.07 -7.73
CA THR A 16 -3.97 -1.70 -7.83
C THR A 16 -4.47 -0.99 -9.10
N VAL A 17 -4.47 -1.66 -10.25
CA VAL A 17 -4.97 -1.09 -11.52
C VAL A 17 -6.47 -0.83 -11.45
N VAL A 18 -7.25 -1.79 -10.95
CA VAL A 18 -8.71 -1.64 -10.78
C VAL A 18 -9.02 -0.48 -9.84
N ASN A 19 -8.32 -0.38 -8.70
CA ASN A 19 -8.47 0.73 -7.76
C ASN A 19 -8.13 2.07 -8.41
N TYR A 20 -7.05 2.14 -9.19
CA TYR A 20 -6.71 3.34 -9.96
C TYR A 20 -7.86 3.77 -10.89
N VAL A 21 -8.41 2.83 -11.67
CA VAL A 21 -9.52 3.12 -12.60
C VAL A 21 -10.77 3.58 -11.86
N ILE A 22 -11.15 2.89 -10.78
CA ILE A 22 -12.32 3.24 -9.97
C ILE A 22 -12.16 4.64 -9.35
N ILE A 23 -11.01 4.93 -8.75
CA ILE A 23 -10.77 6.24 -8.13
C ILE A 23 -10.74 7.32 -9.22
N LYS A 24 -10.08 7.06 -10.36
CA LYS A 24 -10.04 8.00 -11.49
C LYS A 24 -11.45 8.34 -11.99
N ALA A 25 -12.32 7.34 -12.15
CA ALA A 25 -13.70 7.55 -12.56
C ALA A 25 -14.47 8.38 -11.51
N ARG A 26 -14.26 8.11 -10.22
CA ARG A 26 -14.94 8.82 -9.12
C ARG A 26 -14.50 10.29 -8.97
N VAL A 27 -13.22 10.58 -9.15
CA VAL A 27 -12.71 11.95 -9.00
C VAL A 27 -13.03 12.83 -10.21
N GLN A 28 -13.39 12.24 -11.36
CA GLN A 28 -13.72 12.98 -12.57
C GLN A 28 -14.87 13.97 -12.34
N GLU A 29 -15.94 13.54 -11.64
CA GLU A 29 -17.06 14.42 -11.28
C GLU A 29 -16.59 15.67 -10.50
N HIS A 30 -15.63 15.50 -9.59
CA HIS A 30 -15.08 16.60 -8.81
C HIS A 30 -14.18 17.53 -9.63
N ILE A 31 -13.51 17.00 -10.65
CA ILE A 31 -12.68 17.77 -11.59
C ILE A 31 -13.58 18.57 -12.54
N ASP A 32 -14.69 18.00 -13.00
CA ASP A 32 -15.62 18.67 -13.91
C ASP A 32 -16.28 19.88 -13.22
N ILE A 33 -16.57 19.76 -11.91
CA ILE A 33 -17.10 20.86 -11.09
C ILE A 33 -16.00 21.91 -10.77
N ASN A 34 -14.78 21.45 -10.46
CA ASN A 34 -13.66 22.33 -10.12
C ASN A 34 -12.36 21.89 -10.83
N PRO A 35 -12.09 22.45 -12.03
CA PRO A 35 -10.92 22.08 -12.84
C PRO A 35 -9.57 22.31 -12.17
N ASP A 36 -9.48 23.23 -11.20
CA ASP A 36 -8.23 23.54 -10.49
C ASP A 36 -7.73 22.35 -9.65
N LEU A 37 -8.61 21.42 -9.27
CA LEU A 37 -8.25 20.21 -8.51
C LEU A 37 -7.54 19.15 -9.37
N LYS A 38 -7.60 19.27 -10.70
CA LYS A 38 -7.10 18.25 -11.63
C LYS A 38 -5.63 17.91 -11.39
N ALA A 39 -4.78 18.92 -11.21
CA ALA A 39 -3.35 18.72 -11.02
C ALA A 39 -3.04 17.92 -9.74
N GLY A 40 -3.79 18.16 -8.66
CA GLY A 40 -3.61 17.42 -7.42
C GLY A 40 -4.14 15.98 -7.52
N TYR A 41 -5.30 15.76 -8.15
CA TYR A 41 -5.79 14.41 -8.42
C TYR A 41 -4.83 13.61 -9.31
N ASP A 42 -4.31 14.21 -10.39
CA ASP A 42 -3.35 13.57 -11.29
C ASP A 42 -2.08 13.15 -10.53
N GLN A 43 -1.59 13.99 -9.63
CA GLN A 43 -0.43 13.67 -8.78
C GLN A 43 -0.72 12.49 -7.84
N ILE A 44 -1.88 12.49 -7.17
CA ILE A 44 -2.28 11.41 -6.25
C ILE A 44 -2.45 10.09 -7.01
N LEU A 45 -3.19 10.12 -8.13
CA LEU A 45 -3.45 8.94 -8.96
C LEU A 45 -2.16 8.36 -9.54
N LYS A 46 -1.25 9.20 -10.00
CA LYS A 46 0.07 8.77 -10.50
C LYS A 46 0.89 8.13 -9.38
N ALA A 47 0.92 8.73 -8.19
CA ALA A 47 1.61 8.16 -7.04
C ALA A 47 1.02 6.81 -6.64
N LEU A 48 -0.31 6.69 -6.58
CA LEU A 48 -1.01 5.44 -6.26
C LEU A 48 -0.65 4.32 -7.25
N LEU A 49 -0.67 4.61 -8.55
CA LEU A 49 -0.37 3.61 -9.57
C LEU A 49 1.10 3.19 -9.52
N ILE A 50 2.03 4.15 -9.46
CA ILE A 50 3.47 3.86 -9.45
C ILE A 50 3.84 3.10 -8.17
N TYR A 51 3.57 3.70 -7.01
CA TYR A 51 4.00 3.11 -5.74
C TYR A 51 3.17 1.88 -5.34
N GLY A 52 1.91 1.80 -5.75
CA GLY A 52 1.07 0.62 -5.50
C GLY A 52 1.44 -0.60 -6.33
N THR A 53 2.10 -0.42 -7.48
CA THR A 53 2.44 -1.53 -8.39
C THR A 53 3.83 -2.12 -8.11
N ILE A 54 4.78 -1.31 -7.61
CA ILE A 54 6.16 -1.75 -7.36
C ILE A 54 6.27 -3.01 -6.48
N PRO A 55 5.53 -3.16 -5.36
CA PRO A 55 5.53 -4.41 -4.58
C PRO A 55 5.21 -5.65 -5.43
N GLY A 56 4.19 -5.54 -6.28
CA GLY A 56 3.77 -6.60 -7.19
C GLY A 56 4.87 -6.96 -8.18
N LEU A 57 5.59 -5.96 -8.70
CA LEU A 57 6.71 -6.19 -9.62
C LEU A 57 7.89 -6.87 -8.92
N ILE A 58 8.23 -6.46 -7.70
CA ILE A 58 9.29 -7.11 -6.90
C ILE A 58 8.93 -8.59 -6.65
N MET A 59 7.67 -8.86 -6.30
CA MET A 59 7.17 -10.22 -6.09
C MET A 59 7.16 -11.05 -7.39
N ALA A 60 6.75 -10.45 -8.50
CA ALA A 60 6.77 -11.09 -9.81
C ALA A 60 8.19 -11.52 -10.19
N MET A 61 9.17 -10.63 -10.03
CA MET A 61 10.58 -10.94 -10.32
C MET A 61 11.12 -12.08 -9.44
N GLY A 62 10.82 -12.08 -8.14
CA GLY A 62 11.20 -13.17 -7.25
C GLY A 62 10.62 -14.52 -7.68
N SER A 63 9.33 -14.55 -8.04
CA SER A 63 8.61 -15.75 -8.45
C SER A 63 9.07 -16.27 -9.81
N LEU A 64 9.25 -15.37 -10.80
CA LEU A 64 9.70 -15.72 -12.16
C LEU A 64 11.15 -16.20 -12.21
N THR A 65 12.00 -15.69 -11.32
CA THR A 65 13.40 -16.15 -11.20
C THR A 65 13.55 -17.40 -10.33
N GLY A 66 12.45 -17.94 -9.78
CA GLY A 66 12.46 -19.09 -8.88
C GLY A 66 13.14 -18.83 -7.53
N ARG A 67 13.39 -17.55 -7.19
CA ARG A 67 13.98 -17.16 -5.91
C ARG A 67 12.95 -17.18 -4.79
N THR A 68 11.69 -16.92 -5.11
CA THR A 68 10.57 -17.14 -4.18
C THR A 68 9.61 -18.17 -4.77
N THR A 69 9.09 -19.02 -3.90
CA THR A 69 8.14 -20.10 -4.21
C THR A 69 6.70 -19.69 -3.93
N SER A 70 6.51 -18.75 -3.00
CA SER A 70 5.21 -18.27 -2.56
C SER A 70 5.26 -16.82 -2.05
N VAL A 71 4.12 -16.15 -2.01
CA VAL A 71 3.96 -14.85 -1.33
C VAL A 71 4.35 -14.94 0.16
N TYR A 72 4.21 -16.12 0.78
CA TYR A 72 4.55 -16.31 2.19
C TYR A 72 6.04 -16.15 2.50
N ASP A 73 6.90 -16.30 1.48
CA ASP A 73 8.34 -16.07 1.63
C ASP A 73 8.63 -14.62 2.03
N TYR A 74 7.78 -13.67 1.63
CA TYR A 74 7.95 -12.26 1.98
C TYR A 74 7.56 -11.93 3.43
N PHE A 75 6.95 -12.85 4.18
CA PHE A 75 6.64 -12.69 5.60
C PHE A 75 7.68 -13.33 6.53
N HIS A 76 8.68 -14.01 5.96
CA HIS A 76 9.72 -14.73 6.69
C HIS A 76 11.14 -14.23 6.34
N PRO A 77 11.41 -12.91 6.44
CA PRO A 77 12.68 -12.33 6.01
C PRO A 77 13.89 -12.80 6.83
N GLY A 78 13.69 -13.20 8.09
CA GLY A 78 14.77 -13.64 8.98
C GLY A 78 15.23 -15.09 8.78
N THR A 79 14.35 -15.95 8.28
CA THR A 79 14.64 -17.39 8.08
C THR A 79 15.02 -17.72 6.63
N LEU A 80 14.56 -16.92 5.66
CA LEU A 80 15.03 -17.03 4.29
C LEU A 80 16.48 -16.56 4.17
N THR A 81 17.29 -17.35 3.46
CA THR A 81 18.71 -17.12 3.18
C THR A 81 18.93 -15.82 2.39
N LEU A 82 18.89 -14.66 3.06
CA LEU A 82 19.15 -13.32 2.51
C LEU A 82 18.61 -13.12 1.09
N ASN A 83 17.35 -13.51 0.86
CA ASN A 83 16.78 -13.45 -0.48
C ASN A 83 16.70 -11.99 -0.96
N PRO A 84 17.37 -11.62 -2.05
CA PRO A 84 17.48 -10.22 -2.46
C PRO A 84 16.11 -9.59 -2.77
N PHE A 85 15.13 -10.37 -3.24
CA PHE A 85 13.80 -9.85 -3.53
C PHE A 85 12.98 -9.61 -2.27
N VAL A 86 13.14 -10.46 -1.25
CA VAL A 86 12.50 -10.25 0.06
C VAL A 86 13.07 -9.00 0.72
N LEU A 87 14.41 -8.87 0.72
CA LEU A 87 15.09 -7.67 1.24
C LEU A 87 14.68 -6.41 0.47
N LEU A 88 14.61 -6.48 -0.86
CA LEU A 88 14.21 -5.36 -1.71
C LEU A 88 12.78 -4.90 -1.42
N LEU A 89 11.85 -5.83 -1.18
CA LEU A 89 10.47 -5.48 -0.82
C LEU A 89 10.41 -4.76 0.54
N HIS A 90 11.14 -5.26 1.55
CA HIS A 90 11.18 -4.63 2.87
C HIS A 90 11.81 -3.24 2.82
N LEU A 91 12.95 -3.11 2.11
CA LEU A 91 13.60 -1.82 1.88
C LEU A 91 12.65 -0.85 1.16
N TYR A 92 11.94 -1.33 0.15
CA TYR A 92 10.94 -0.53 -0.56
C TYR A 92 9.85 -0.01 0.38
N ILE A 93 9.29 -0.85 1.25
CA ILE A 93 8.28 -0.43 2.23
C ILE A 93 8.84 0.66 3.16
N ILE A 94 10.06 0.50 3.67
CA ILE A 94 10.72 1.52 4.52
C ILE A 94 10.88 2.84 3.76
N VAL A 95 11.36 2.80 2.52
CA VAL A 95 11.49 4.00 1.67
C VAL A 95 10.15 4.68 1.47
N ILE A 96 9.08 3.92 1.20
CA ILE A 96 7.73 4.47 1.06
C ILE A 96 7.23 5.09 2.35
N TRP A 97 7.49 4.50 3.52
CA TRP A 97 7.13 5.12 4.80
C TRP A 97 7.84 6.44 5.01
N ILE A 98 9.14 6.53 4.73
CA ILE A 98 9.91 7.78 4.83
C ILE A 98 9.35 8.85 3.88
N LEU A 99 9.09 8.48 2.63
CA LEU A 99 8.51 9.38 1.63
C LEU A 99 7.09 9.82 2.02
N ALA A 100 6.28 8.92 2.55
CA ALA A 100 4.92 9.21 3.01
C ALA A 100 4.93 10.13 4.24
N VAL A 101 5.80 9.88 5.24
CA VAL A 101 6.00 10.79 6.39
C VAL A 101 6.39 12.18 5.89
N ARG A 102 7.41 12.25 5.01
CA ARG A 102 7.84 13.53 4.44
C ARG A 102 6.70 14.24 3.72
N TRP A 103 5.91 13.52 2.94
CA TRP A 103 4.83 14.11 2.15
C TRP A 103 3.67 14.58 3.04
N ILE A 104 3.18 13.72 3.95
CA ILE A 104 2.01 13.95 4.80
C ILE A 104 2.26 15.08 5.81
N TYR A 105 3.42 15.10 6.48
CA TYR A 105 3.68 16.08 7.54
C TYR A 105 4.35 17.35 7.05
N PHE A 106 5.25 17.27 6.06
CA PHE A 106 6.14 18.37 5.69
C PHE A 106 5.86 18.99 4.33
N LYS A 107 5.14 18.30 3.42
CA LYS A 107 4.80 18.81 2.07
C LYS A 107 3.31 19.01 1.86
N GLN A 108 2.57 19.33 2.92
CA GLN A 108 1.13 19.59 2.87
C GLN A 108 0.30 18.40 2.32
N GLY A 109 0.82 17.17 2.38
CA GLY A 109 0.16 16.00 1.80
C GLY A 109 -1.18 15.72 2.46
N ALA A 110 -1.28 15.89 3.78
CA ALA A 110 -2.56 15.76 4.49
C ALA A 110 -3.58 16.80 4.00
N GLU A 111 -3.17 18.05 3.84
CA GLU A 111 -4.01 19.15 3.38
C GLU A 111 -4.47 18.93 1.93
N ILE A 112 -3.59 18.39 1.07
CA ILE A 112 -3.93 17.95 -0.28
C ILE A 112 -5.02 16.88 -0.21
N LEU A 113 -4.87 15.85 0.63
CA LEU A 113 -5.89 14.79 0.75
C LEU A 113 -7.25 15.31 1.23
N VAL A 114 -7.28 16.30 2.14
CA VAL A 114 -8.54 16.94 2.56
C VAL A 114 -9.21 17.68 1.40
N ARG A 115 -8.42 18.36 0.56
CA ARG A 115 -8.92 19.14 -0.58
C ARG A 115 -9.35 18.30 -1.79
N HIS A 116 -9.00 17.01 -1.81
CA HIS A 116 -9.26 16.10 -2.94
C HIS A 116 -10.20 14.96 -2.50
N PRO A 117 -11.50 15.26 -2.27
CA PRO A 117 -12.48 14.26 -1.88
C PRO A 117 -12.63 13.14 -2.93
N GLY A 118 -13.14 11.99 -2.51
CA GLY A 118 -13.31 10.84 -3.40
C GLY A 118 -12.07 9.95 -3.55
N VAL A 119 -10.85 10.47 -3.28
CA VAL A 119 -9.63 9.63 -3.19
C VAL A 119 -9.72 8.66 -2.01
N PHE A 120 -10.15 9.15 -0.85
CA PHE A 120 -10.41 8.35 0.34
C PHE A 120 -11.87 8.53 0.76
N THR A 121 -12.64 7.45 0.71
CA THR A 121 -14.01 7.43 1.25
C THR A 121 -13.96 6.96 2.70
N TYR A 122 -14.10 7.88 3.64
CA TYR A 122 -14.48 7.56 5.01
C TYR A 122 -16.01 7.53 5.10
N ARG A 123 -16.59 6.33 5.26
CA ARG A 123 -17.98 6.20 5.72
C ARG A 123 -17.97 6.17 7.23
N GLY A 124 -18.21 7.32 7.86
CA GLY A 124 -18.66 7.35 9.26
C GLY A 124 -20.06 6.74 9.35
N LEU A 125 -20.44 6.23 10.54
CA LEU A 125 -21.76 5.68 10.88
C LEU A 125 -22.93 6.61 10.46
N GLY A 126 -23.31 6.59 9.19
CA GLY A 126 -24.46 7.30 8.62
C GLY A 126 -24.14 8.47 7.68
N ASN A 127 -23.09 9.28 7.92
CA ASN A 127 -22.76 10.46 7.12
C ASN A 127 -21.28 10.53 6.71
N SER A 128 -20.99 10.97 5.48
CA SER A 128 -19.63 11.23 5.00
C SER A 128 -19.10 12.53 5.60
N VAL A 129 -18.15 12.43 6.53
CA VAL A 129 -17.44 13.59 7.08
C VAL A 129 -16.11 13.73 6.34
N THR A 130 -15.82 14.90 5.78
CA THR A 130 -14.49 15.23 5.24
C THR A 130 -13.48 15.25 6.40
N PRO A 131 -12.48 14.37 6.41
CA PRO A 131 -11.51 14.31 7.50
C PRO A 131 -10.68 15.59 7.55
N THR A 132 -10.31 16.03 8.75
CA THR A 132 -9.36 17.14 8.91
C THR A 132 -7.93 16.66 8.66
N SER A 133 -7.01 17.58 8.32
CA SER A 133 -5.60 17.23 8.10
C SER A 133 -4.95 16.63 9.35
N THR A 134 -5.39 17.05 10.54
CA THR A 134 -4.98 16.47 11.83
C THR A 134 -5.39 15.00 11.95
N ILE A 135 -6.63 14.65 11.59
CA ILE A 135 -7.10 13.26 11.64
C ILE A 135 -6.29 12.38 10.67
N ILE A 136 -6.02 12.86 9.45
CA ILE A 136 -5.20 12.14 8.47
C ILE A 136 -3.80 11.86 9.04
N LYS A 137 -3.16 12.87 9.64
CA LYS A 137 -1.85 12.72 10.29
C LYS A 137 -1.89 11.70 11.43
N ILE A 138 -2.92 11.71 12.28
CA ILE A 138 -3.04 10.75 13.39
C ILE A 138 -3.25 9.33 12.88
N VAL A 139 -4.19 9.12 11.96
CA VAL A 139 -4.45 7.80 11.39
C VAL A 139 -3.21 7.24 10.70
N PHE A 140 -2.50 8.08 9.94
CA PHE A 140 -1.26 7.67 9.31
C PHE A 140 -0.18 7.31 10.34
N ALA A 141 -0.02 8.08 11.43
CA ALA A 141 0.92 7.74 12.51
C ALA A 141 0.63 6.37 13.14
N LEU A 142 -0.65 6.09 13.42
CA LEU A 142 -1.08 4.81 13.98
C LEU A 142 -0.86 3.65 13.00
N ALA A 143 -1.18 3.85 11.72
CA ALA A 143 -0.93 2.86 10.68
C ALA A 143 0.57 2.59 10.51
N LEU A 144 1.41 3.63 10.57
CA LEU A 144 2.86 3.52 10.51
C LEU A 144 3.41 2.77 11.73
N LEU A 145 2.96 3.09 12.95
CA LEU A 145 3.32 2.36 14.17
C LEU A 145 2.95 0.87 14.06
N GLY A 146 1.73 0.57 13.64
CA GLY A 146 1.27 -0.81 13.40
C GLY A 146 2.14 -1.52 12.36
N GLY A 147 2.47 -0.83 11.27
CA GLY A 147 3.37 -1.32 10.23
C GLY A 147 4.77 -1.64 10.77
N ILE A 148 5.38 -0.74 11.54
CA ILE A 148 6.70 -0.93 12.16
C ILE A 148 6.68 -2.14 13.09
N VAL A 149 5.66 -2.26 13.94
CA VAL A 149 5.52 -3.41 14.84
C VAL A 149 5.36 -4.70 14.06
N GLY A 150 4.50 -4.72 13.04
CA GLY A 150 4.28 -5.88 12.17
C GLY A 150 5.55 -6.31 11.44
N MET A 151 6.25 -5.36 10.83
CA MET A 151 7.52 -5.62 10.14
C MET A 151 8.57 -6.14 11.12
N THR A 152 8.73 -5.51 12.29
CA THR A 152 9.69 -5.96 13.32
C THR A 152 9.37 -7.39 13.77
N ARG A 153 8.09 -7.73 13.94
CA ARG A 153 7.66 -9.09 14.29
C ARG A 153 8.04 -10.10 13.21
N MET A 154 7.86 -9.80 11.93
CA MET A 154 8.26 -10.69 10.82
C MET A 154 9.78 -10.99 10.80
N TRP A 155 10.61 -10.06 11.29
CA TRP A 155 12.06 -10.23 11.34
C TRP A 155 12.58 -10.98 12.57
N ILE A 156 11.88 -10.90 13.70
CA ILE A 156 12.36 -11.40 14.99
C ILE A 156 11.61 -12.66 15.43
N ALA A 157 10.35 -12.80 15.05
CA ALA A 157 9.54 -13.97 15.36
C ALA A 157 9.29 -14.76 14.07
N ASP A 158 9.31 -16.09 14.18
CA ASP A 158 8.66 -16.93 13.18
C ASP A 158 7.18 -16.51 13.16
N PHE A 159 6.78 -15.82 12.09
CA PHE A 159 5.41 -15.35 11.94
C PHE A 159 4.51 -16.59 12.07
N PRO A 160 3.57 -16.62 13.04
CA PRO A 160 3.10 -17.89 13.54
C PRO A 160 2.33 -18.64 12.45
N ALA A 161 2.53 -19.96 12.44
CA ALA A 161 1.73 -21.00 11.79
C ALA A 161 0.19 -20.89 12.02
N PHE A 162 -0.28 -19.84 12.68
CA PHE A 162 -1.68 -19.47 12.85
C PHE A 162 -2.41 -19.27 11.52
N LEU A 163 -1.76 -18.73 10.48
CA LEU A 163 -2.37 -18.64 9.15
C LEU A 163 -2.28 -19.97 8.38
N GLU A 164 -1.24 -20.78 8.59
CA GLU A 164 -1.18 -22.12 7.99
C GLU A 164 -2.30 -23.03 8.51
N ASN A 165 -2.60 -23.00 9.81
CA ASN A 165 -3.71 -23.76 10.41
C ASN A 165 -5.12 -23.27 10.03
N LEU A 166 -5.25 -22.05 9.48
CA LEU A 166 -6.54 -21.50 9.07
C LEU A 166 -6.92 -21.86 7.63
N PHE A 167 -5.94 -22.28 6.82
CA PHE A 167 -6.09 -22.61 5.40
C PHE A 167 -5.62 -24.02 5.02
N SER A 168 -5.24 -24.84 6.00
CA SER A 168 -5.06 -26.30 5.91
C SER A 168 -6.36 -27.03 6.22
#